data_AF-A0AAW2YL49-F1
#
_entry.id   AF-A0AAW2YL49-F1
#
_cell.length_a   1.000
_cell.length_b   1.000
_cell.length_c   1.000
_cell.angle_alpha   90.00
_cell.angle_beta   90.00
_cell.angle_gamma   90.00
#
_symmetry.space_group_name_H-M   'P 1'
#
loop_
_entity.id
_entity.type
_entity.pdbx_description
1 polymer ?
#
loop_
_entity_poly.entity_id
_entity_poly.type
_entity_poly.pdbx_seq_one_letter_code
_entity_poly.pdbx_strand_id
1 'polypeptide(L)'
;MTDVHLVVKDVPAEEGEPFQLFIDEVLVYEDTTGTADDEVTVKVEQKGFARAHNIKLRIKIDKNHLNSVQQFNVTDNGTYIGIFSDQGRLKVMQRHDGNFSIKPKEATMISANPKNFRTVKKEEHKAQGFVVNPITGEKRVMSPSSPQKTAAPTDAPSNTGERNYLEELEMLASLRDKGILTDEEFTAKKIQILGL
;
A
#
# COMPACT_ATOMS: atom_id res chain seq x y z
N MET A 1 25.52 2.27 11.19
CA MET A 1 24.27 1.52 11.41
C MET A 1 23.14 2.54 11.45
N THR A 2 21.99 2.18 10.88
CA THR A 2 20.79 3.01 10.87
C THR A 2 19.67 2.22 11.51
N ASP A 3 18.96 2.83 12.46
CA ASP A 3 17.78 2.21 13.06
C ASP A 3 16.60 2.42 12.10
N VAL A 4 15.95 1.34 11.72
CA VAL A 4 14.76 1.31 10.86
C VAL A 4 13.59 0.88 11.71
N HIS A 5 12.53 1.68 11.72
CA HIS A 5 11.32 1.43 12.48
C HIS A 5 10.25 0.88 11.55
N LEU A 6 9.78 -0.33 11.82
CA LEU A 6 8.70 -0.98 11.11
C LEU A 6 7.43 -0.89 11.96
N VAL A 7 6.34 -0.44 11.35
CA VAL A 7 5.01 -0.43 11.97
C VAL A 7 4.10 -1.33 11.15
N VAL A 8 3.55 -2.36 11.78
CA VAL A 8 2.67 -3.35 11.13
C VAL A 8 1.29 -3.19 11.73
N LYS A 9 0.24 -3.09 10.90
CA LYS A 9 -1.15 -3.08 11.38
C LYS A 9 -2.10 -3.83 10.45
N ASP A 10 -3.04 -4.55 11.06
CA ASP A 10 -4.16 -5.25 10.41
C ASP A 10 -3.75 -6.21 9.28
N VAL A 11 -2.50 -6.69 9.28
CA VAL A 11 -1.98 -7.57 8.21
C VAL A 11 -2.47 -9.00 8.44
N PRO A 12 -3.10 -9.64 7.43
CA PRO A 12 -3.62 -11.00 7.59
C PRO A 12 -2.48 -12.01 7.75
N ALA A 13 -2.55 -12.81 8.81
CA ALA A 13 -1.68 -13.94 9.10
C ALA A 13 -2.44 -15.03 9.85
N GLU A 14 -1.95 -16.27 9.82
CA GLU A 14 -2.54 -17.41 10.52
C GLU A 14 -1.47 -18.46 10.85
N GLU A 15 -1.76 -19.34 11.81
CA GLU A 15 -0.89 -20.48 12.13
C GLU A 15 -0.81 -21.42 10.91
N GLY A 16 0.35 -21.42 10.24
CA GLY A 16 0.59 -22.16 9.00
C GLY A 16 0.69 -21.28 7.74
N GLU A 17 0.19 -20.04 7.80
CA GLU A 17 0.30 -19.04 6.74
C GLU A 17 0.82 -17.71 7.31
N PRO A 18 2.09 -17.67 7.77
CA PRO A 18 2.63 -16.53 8.48
C PRO A 18 2.79 -15.30 7.58
N PHE A 19 2.75 -14.14 8.22
CA PHE A 19 3.27 -12.89 7.67
C PHE A 19 4.72 -12.72 8.10
N GLN A 20 5.63 -12.55 7.14
CA GLN A 20 7.07 -12.43 7.40
C GLN A 20 7.65 -11.20 6.72
N LEU A 21 8.51 -10.48 7.44
CA LEU A 21 9.28 -9.36 6.93
C LEU A 21 10.77 -9.67 6.97
N PHE A 22 11.45 -9.38 5.86
CA PHE A 22 12.90 -9.50 5.78
C PHE A 22 13.53 -8.18 5.37
N ILE A 23 14.60 -7.78 6.02
CA ILE A 23 15.46 -6.68 5.57
C ILE A 23 16.78 -7.29 5.10
N ASP A 24 17.14 -7.05 3.84
CA ASP A 24 18.37 -7.57 3.26
C ASP A 24 18.54 -9.09 3.45
N GLU A 25 17.43 -9.82 3.27
CA GLU A 25 17.32 -11.29 3.40
C GLU A 25 17.35 -11.83 4.84
N VAL A 26 17.47 -10.96 5.84
CA VAL A 26 17.39 -11.34 7.26
C VAL A 26 15.94 -11.21 7.73
N LEU A 27 15.37 -12.28 8.31
CA LEU A 27 14.04 -12.25 8.93
C LEU A 27 14.08 -11.31 10.14
N VAL A 28 13.21 -10.29 10.14
CA VAL A 28 13.16 -9.27 11.20
C VAL A 28 11.84 -9.26 11.96
N TYR A 29 10.78 -9.82 11.37
CA TYR A 29 9.47 -9.90 11.98
C TYR A 29 8.69 -11.07 11.39
N GLU A 30 7.92 -11.74 12.24
CA GLU A 30 6.99 -12.80 11.88
C GLU A 30 5.74 -12.68 12.75
N ASP A 31 4.58 -12.74 12.12
CA ASP A 31 3.28 -12.84 12.78
C ASP A 31 2.52 -14.07 12.26
N THR A 32 1.88 -14.77 13.19
CA THR A 32 1.02 -15.93 12.93
C THR A 32 -0.40 -15.71 13.46
N THR A 33 -0.69 -14.55 14.04
CA THR A 33 -1.97 -14.24 14.70
C THR A 33 -2.92 -13.47 13.80
N GLY A 34 -2.39 -12.64 12.88
CA GLY A 34 -3.17 -11.88 11.90
C GLY A 34 -3.87 -10.65 12.45
N THR A 35 -3.61 -10.30 13.71
CA THR A 35 -4.18 -9.13 14.39
C THR A 35 -3.11 -8.26 15.03
N ALA A 36 -1.85 -8.43 14.63
CA ALA A 36 -0.75 -7.74 15.28
C ALA A 36 -0.67 -6.26 14.85
N ASP A 37 -0.74 -5.39 15.85
CA ASP A 37 -0.41 -3.96 15.78
C ASP A 37 0.96 -3.74 16.44
N ASP A 38 2.02 -4.13 15.74
CA ASP A 38 3.37 -4.15 16.29
C ASP A 38 4.25 -3.04 15.73
N GLU A 39 5.17 -2.58 16.58
CA GLU A 39 6.27 -1.71 16.21
C GLU A 39 7.60 -2.41 16.48
N VAL A 40 8.43 -2.55 15.45
CA VAL A 40 9.71 -3.26 15.49
C VAL A 40 10.82 -2.30 15.09
N THR A 41 11.87 -2.21 15.88
CA THR A 41 13.07 -1.43 15.52
C THR A 41 14.21 -2.37 15.16
N VAL A 42 14.75 -2.23 13.95
CA VAL A 42 15.81 -3.07 13.40
C VAL A 42 17.05 -2.22 13.13
N LYS A 43 18.21 -2.69 13.58
CA LYS A 43 19.49 -2.06 13.25
C LYS A 43 20.00 -2.61 11.92
N VAL A 44 20.15 -1.73 10.93
CA VAL A 44 20.62 -2.11 9.59
C VAL A 44 22.02 -1.57 9.34
N GLU A 45 22.89 -2.43 8.82
CA GLU A 45 24.25 -2.06 8.44
C GLU A 45 24.29 -1.42 7.06
N GLN A 46 24.94 -0.26 6.97
CA GLN A 46 25.17 0.40 5.70
C GLN A 46 26.31 -0.29 4.96
N LYS A 47 25.98 -0.93 3.84
CA LYS A 47 26.97 -1.59 2.98
C LYS A 47 27.76 -0.52 2.20
N GLY A 48 29.02 -0.32 2.60
CA GLY A 48 29.97 0.57 1.92
C GLY A 48 29.80 2.06 2.23
N PHE A 49 30.49 2.90 1.46
CA PHE A 49 30.54 4.37 1.64
C PHE A 49 29.50 5.12 0.79
N ALA A 50 28.38 4.48 0.47
CA ALA A 50 27.34 5.10 -0.34
C ALA A 50 26.74 6.32 0.38
N ARG A 51 26.44 7.40 -0.36
CA ARG A 51 25.77 8.58 0.22
C ARG A 51 24.34 8.31 0.67
N ALA A 52 23.68 7.36 0.00
CA ALA A 52 22.33 6.92 0.31
C ALA A 52 22.37 5.49 0.85
N HIS A 53 21.72 5.25 1.98
CA HIS A 53 21.52 3.93 2.54
C HIS A 53 20.22 3.34 1.99
N ASN A 54 20.35 2.38 1.07
CA ASN A 54 19.21 1.66 0.52
C ASN A 54 19.07 0.29 1.17
N ILE A 55 17.86 -0.06 1.58
CA ILE A 55 17.53 -1.37 2.13
C ILE A 55 16.54 -2.10 1.22
N LYS A 56 16.59 -3.43 1.20
CA LYS A 56 15.57 -4.26 0.54
C LYS A 56 14.65 -4.85 1.60
N LEU A 57 13.39 -4.43 1.61
CA LEU A 57 12.34 -5.01 2.43
C LEU A 57 11.58 -6.06 1.59
N ARG A 58 11.65 -7.33 2.00
CA ARG A 58 10.80 -8.39 1.47
C ARG A 58 9.60 -8.57 2.38
N ILE A 59 8.42 -8.52 1.79
CA ILE A 59 7.14 -8.73 2.44
C ILE A 59 6.56 -10.04 1.92
N LYS A 60 6.39 -11.02 2.81
CA LYS A 60 5.84 -12.34 2.50
C LYS A 60 4.54 -12.54 3.30
N ILE A 61 3.43 -12.77 2.61
CA ILE A 61 2.13 -13.13 3.20
C ILE A 61 1.69 -14.41 2.51
N ASP A 62 1.84 -15.54 3.19
CA ASP A 62 1.57 -16.84 2.58
C ASP A 62 0.07 -17.01 2.24
N LYS A 63 -0.81 -16.50 3.10
CA LYS A 63 -2.28 -16.50 2.94
C LYS A 63 -2.79 -15.89 1.64
N ASN A 64 -2.08 -14.88 1.13
CA ASN A 64 -2.44 -14.20 -0.12
C ASN A 64 -1.46 -14.53 -1.27
N HIS A 65 -0.56 -15.50 -1.07
CA HIS A 65 0.53 -15.84 -1.97
C HIS A 65 1.36 -14.61 -2.41
N LEU A 66 1.50 -13.64 -1.50
CA LEU A 66 2.23 -12.41 -1.78
C LEU A 66 3.68 -12.59 -1.36
N ASN A 67 4.62 -12.38 -2.29
CA ASN A 67 6.04 -12.28 -2.01
C ASN A 67 6.62 -11.10 -2.78
N SER A 68 6.71 -9.95 -2.12
CA SER A 68 7.08 -8.67 -2.74
C SER A 68 8.41 -8.18 -2.17
N VAL A 69 9.35 -7.77 -3.03
CA VAL A 69 10.60 -7.15 -2.61
C VAL A 69 10.60 -5.69 -3.03
N GLN A 70 10.77 -4.80 -2.07
CA GLN A 70 10.75 -3.36 -2.27
C GLN A 70 12.02 -2.72 -1.75
N GLN A 71 12.52 -1.72 -2.48
CA GLN A 71 13.71 -0.99 -2.11
C GLN A 71 13.36 0.39 -1.55
N PHE A 72 13.89 0.68 -0.37
CA PHE A 72 13.68 1.92 0.38
C PHE A 72 15.01 2.63 0.61
N ASN A 73 15.02 3.95 0.42
CA ASN A 73 16.16 4.80 0.74
C ASN A 73 15.91 5.40 2.13
N VAL A 74 16.56 4.86 3.16
CA VAL A 74 16.31 5.28 4.55
C VAL A 74 17.02 6.57 4.92
N THR A 75 18.01 6.99 4.12
CA THR A 75 18.68 8.28 4.29
C THR A 75 17.79 9.43 3.81
N ASP A 76 17.26 9.33 2.60
CA ASP A 76 16.61 10.47 1.94
C ASP A 76 15.09 10.54 2.21
N ASN A 77 14.44 9.39 2.46
CA ASN A 77 12.98 9.31 2.61
C ASN A 77 12.52 8.95 4.03
N GLY A 78 13.46 8.78 4.95
CA GLY A 78 13.21 8.53 6.37
C GLY A 78 13.30 7.07 6.80
N THR A 79 13.36 6.84 8.11
CA THR A 79 13.64 5.52 8.71
C THR A 79 12.39 4.77 9.16
N TYR A 80 11.21 5.37 9.04
CA TYR A 80 9.94 4.76 9.43
C TYR A 80 9.27 4.14 8.22
N ILE A 81 8.96 2.85 8.28
CA ILE A 81 8.24 2.11 7.24
C ILE A 81 7.00 1.49 7.87
N GLY A 82 5.84 1.88 7.38
CA GLY A 82 4.55 1.37 7.82
C GLY A 82 3.96 0.40 6.80
N ILE A 83 3.41 -0.71 7.27
CA ILE A 83 2.82 -1.79 6.49
C ILE A 83 1.42 -2.03 7.04
N PHE A 84 0.42 -1.81 6.19
CA PHE A 84 -0.97 -1.75 6.62
C PHE A 84 -1.83 -2.53 5.65
N SER A 85 -2.85 -3.24 6.13
CA SER A 85 -3.88 -3.79 5.27
C SER A 85 -5.18 -3.01 5.48
N ASP A 86 -5.69 -2.44 4.39
CA ASP A 86 -6.93 -1.66 4.38
C ASP A 86 -7.90 -2.31 3.39
N GLN A 87 -8.97 -2.91 3.91
CA GLN A 87 -9.97 -3.63 3.11
C GLN A 87 -9.35 -4.71 2.20
N GLY A 88 -8.40 -5.48 2.73
CA GLY A 88 -7.69 -6.54 2.01
C GLY A 88 -6.62 -6.03 1.03
N ARG A 89 -6.36 -4.72 0.98
CA ARG A 89 -5.28 -4.15 0.18
C ARG A 89 -4.10 -3.78 1.08
N LEU A 90 -2.97 -4.44 0.85
CA LEU A 90 -1.73 -4.10 1.53
C LEU A 90 -1.20 -2.76 0.99
N LYS A 91 -0.81 -1.88 1.91
CA LYS A 91 -0.23 -0.55 1.66
C LYS A 91 1.09 -0.47 2.41
N VAL A 92 2.12 0.01 1.73
CA VAL A 92 3.43 0.26 2.33
C VAL A 92 3.76 1.74 2.21
N MET A 93 4.15 2.36 3.32
CA MET A 93 4.42 3.79 3.42
C MET A 93 5.80 4.03 4.06
N GLN A 94 6.61 4.90 3.48
CA GLN A 94 7.86 5.36 4.09
C GLN A 94 7.74 6.82 4.54
N ARG A 95 8.23 7.14 5.74
CA ARG A 95 8.18 8.47 6.37
C ARG A 95 9.44 8.76 7.19
N HIS A 96 9.62 10.05 7.52
CA HIS A 96 10.63 10.52 8.47
C HIS A 96 10.17 10.49 9.93
N ASP A 97 8.89 10.22 10.17
CA ASP A 97 8.25 10.17 11.49
C ASP A 97 7.40 8.90 11.64
N GLY A 98 7.20 8.45 12.88
CA GLY A 98 6.35 7.30 13.21
C GLY A 98 4.84 7.57 13.13
N ASN A 99 4.43 8.74 12.63
CA ASN A 99 3.02 9.13 12.59
C ASN A 99 2.32 8.60 11.33
N PHE A 100 1.95 7.33 11.34
CA PHE A 100 1.12 6.72 10.31
C PHE A 100 -0.37 6.96 10.59
N SER A 101 -0.82 8.22 10.48
CA SER A 101 -2.23 8.58 10.60
C SER A 101 -3.07 7.98 9.45
N ILE A 102 -3.48 6.72 9.60
CA ILE A 102 -4.47 6.07 8.74
C ILE A 102 -5.80 6.23 9.45
N LYS A 103 -6.56 7.26 9.09
CA LYS A 103 -7.93 7.37 9.59
C LYS A 103 -8.70 6.20 8.95
N PRO A 104 -9.25 5.24 9.74
CA PRO A 104 -10.15 4.25 9.18
C PRO A 104 -11.30 5.01 8.51
N LYS A 105 -11.69 4.55 7.33
CA LYS A 105 -12.75 5.16 6.52
C LYS A 105 -14.12 4.77 7.12
N GLU A 106 -14.32 5.03 8.40
CA GLU A 106 -15.65 4.97 9.01
C GLU A 106 -16.48 6.15 8.52
N ALA A 107 -17.73 5.85 8.23
CA ALA A 107 -18.69 6.72 7.56
C ALA A 107 -18.69 8.15 8.12
N THR A 108 -18.56 9.12 7.22
CA THR A 108 -18.92 10.51 7.51
C THR A 108 -20.44 10.57 7.75
N MET A 109 -20.85 10.39 9.00
CA MET A 109 -22.17 10.80 9.50
C MET A 109 -21.99 11.86 10.59
N ILE A 110 -22.19 13.12 10.17
CA ILE A 110 -22.76 14.27 10.87
C ILE A 110 -22.50 14.42 12.39
N SER A 111 -21.81 15.49 12.80
CA SER A 111 -22.34 16.44 13.80
C SER A 111 -21.51 17.72 13.89
N ALA A 112 -22.17 18.82 14.25
CA ALA A 112 -21.82 20.20 14.02
C ALA A 112 -21.01 20.87 15.16
N ASN A 113 -20.23 21.91 14.78
CA ASN A 113 -20.22 23.29 15.30
C ASN A 113 -18.78 23.87 15.37
N PRO A 114 -18.47 25.00 14.70
CA PRO A 114 -17.11 25.52 14.61
C PRO A 114 -16.88 26.66 15.60
N LYS A 115 -16.12 26.45 16.67
CA LYS A 115 -15.50 27.56 17.41
C LYS A 115 -14.09 27.23 17.90
N ASN A 116 -13.16 28.05 17.40
CA ASN A 116 -11.86 28.39 17.97
C ASN A 116 -10.80 27.29 18.03
N PHE A 117 -9.95 27.19 17.00
CA PHE A 117 -8.51 27.11 17.26
C PHE A 117 -7.73 28.01 16.31
N ARG A 118 -6.89 28.82 16.95
CA ARG A 118 -6.10 29.93 16.47
C ARG A 118 -4.93 29.41 15.64
N THR A 119 -4.72 30.03 14.49
CA THR A 119 -3.62 29.82 13.54
C THR A 119 -2.27 29.82 14.26
N VAL A 120 -1.53 28.72 14.17
CA VAL A 120 -0.07 28.73 14.31
C VAL A 120 0.50 28.24 12.99
N LYS A 121 1.06 29.17 12.22
CA LYS A 121 1.94 28.86 11.09
C LYS A 121 3.11 28.05 11.64
N LYS A 122 3.16 26.76 11.33
CA LYS A 122 4.40 25.99 11.38
C LYS A 122 4.67 25.56 9.95
N GLU A 123 5.77 26.09 9.40
CA GLU A 123 6.29 25.68 8.10
C GLU A 123 6.65 24.20 8.19
N GLU A 124 5.73 23.33 7.75
CA GLU A 124 5.96 21.89 7.61
C GLU A 124 6.88 21.67 6.41
N HIS A 125 8.14 21.41 6.72
CA HIS A 125 9.09 20.85 5.76
C HIS A 125 8.58 19.48 5.30
N LYS A 126 7.96 19.45 4.12
CA LYS A 126 7.91 18.35 3.14
C LYS A 126 8.04 16.93 3.71
N ALA A 127 7.04 16.42 4.42
CA ALA A 127 6.88 14.97 4.56
C ALA A 127 6.26 14.42 3.27
N GLN A 128 7.05 14.34 2.19
CA GLN A 128 6.63 13.67 0.95
C GLN A 128 6.79 12.15 1.14
N GLY A 129 5.85 11.53 1.86
CA GLY A 129 5.73 10.09 1.88
C GLY A 129 5.30 9.57 0.50
N PHE A 130 5.69 8.35 0.17
CA PHE A 130 5.17 7.64 -1.01
C PHE A 130 4.47 6.36 -0.56
N VAL A 131 3.41 6.00 -1.29
CA VAL A 131 2.71 4.73 -1.14
C VAL A 131 3.21 3.80 -2.22
N VAL A 132 3.63 2.60 -1.84
CA VAL A 132 3.97 1.55 -2.80
C VAL A 132 2.85 0.53 -2.83
N ASN A 133 2.39 0.19 -4.04
CA ASN A 133 1.53 -0.97 -4.24
C ASN A 133 2.41 -2.23 -4.14
N PRO A 134 2.17 -3.12 -3.17
CA PRO A 134 3.03 -4.28 -2.96
C PRO A 134 2.87 -5.36 -4.05
N ILE A 135 1.78 -5.35 -4.82
CA ILE A 135 1.56 -6.31 -5.91
C ILE A 135 2.30 -5.85 -7.19
N THR A 136 2.17 -4.57 -7.54
CA THR A 136 2.70 -4.04 -8.81
C THR A 136 4.03 -3.31 -8.66
N GLY A 137 4.44 -2.97 -7.44
CA GLY A 137 5.62 -2.14 -7.16
C GLY A 137 5.44 -0.66 -7.53
N GLU A 138 4.25 -0.24 -7.99
CA GLU A 138 3.99 1.14 -8.37
C GLU A 138 4.12 2.08 -7.16
N LYS A 139 5.01 3.07 -7.27
CA LYS A 139 5.21 4.11 -6.26
C LYS A 139 4.35 5.33 -6.61
N ARG A 140 3.42 5.72 -5.73
CA ARG A 140 2.67 6.98 -5.82
C ARG A 140 3.16 7.94 -4.74
N VAL A 141 3.69 9.08 -5.15
CA VAL A 141 4.05 10.16 -4.23
C VAL A 141 2.78 10.75 -3.63
N MET A 142 2.66 10.80 -2.30
CA MET A 142 1.55 11.50 -1.66
C MET A 142 1.81 12.99 -1.76
N SER A 143 1.33 13.61 -2.84
CA SER A 143 1.27 15.07 -2.90
C SER A 143 0.27 15.57 -1.85
N PRO A 144 0.64 16.54 -0.99
CA PRO A 144 -0.35 17.22 -0.18
C PRO A 144 -1.32 17.93 -1.13
N SER A 145 -2.59 17.53 -1.06
CA SER A 145 -3.69 18.13 -1.81
C SER A 145 -3.67 19.65 -1.65
N SER A 146 -3.27 20.36 -2.71
CA SER A 146 -3.54 21.78 -2.86
C SER A 146 -5.01 21.95 -3.26
N PRO A 147 -5.78 22.88 -2.68
CA PRO A 147 -7.14 23.16 -3.13
C PRO A 147 -7.10 23.66 -4.58
N GLN A 148 -7.59 22.83 -5.48
CA GLN A 148 -7.66 23.07 -6.90
C GLN A 148 -8.58 24.27 -7.16
N LYS A 149 -7.98 25.36 -7.63
CA LYS A 149 -8.66 26.58 -8.07
C LYS A 149 -9.52 26.22 -9.29
N THR A 150 -10.78 26.59 -9.20
CA THR A 150 -11.84 26.43 -10.21
C THR A 150 -11.44 27.09 -11.54
N ALA A 151 -11.46 26.32 -12.62
CA ALA A 151 -11.73 26.82 -13.97
C ALA A 151 -12.45 25.71 -14.77
N ALA A 152 -13.46 26.14 -15.49
CA ALA A 152 -14.61 25.38 -15.99
C ALA A 152 -14.32 24.61 -17.32
N PRO A 153 -15.30 23.87 -17.87
CA PRO A 153 -15.09 22.63 -18.63
C PRO A 153 -14.89 22.85 -20.14
N THR A 154 -14.27 21.87 -20.80
CA THR A 154 -14.45 21.64 -22.24
C THR A 154 -14.47 20.14 -22.49
N ASP A 155 -15.52 19.73 -23.18
CA ASP A 155 -15.92 18.38 -23.57
C ASP A 155 -14.82 17.54 -24.23
N ALA A 156 -14.73 16.27 -23.83
CA ALA A 156 -14.97 15.11 -24.70
C ALA A 156 -14.92 13.79 -23.89
N PRO A 157 -15.92 12.89 -24.04
CA PRO A 157 -15.93 11.59 -23.37
C PRO A 157 -15.04 10.62 -24.14
N SER A 158 -13.90 10.23 -23.57
CA SER A 158 -13.13 9.10 -24.09
C SER A 158 -13.57 7.83 -23.36
N ASN A 159 -14.26 6.96 -24.11
CA ASN A 159 -14.58 5.57 -23.80
C ASN A 159 -13.39 4.84 -23.14
N THR A 160 -13.30 4.90 -21.82
CA THR A 160 -12.29 4.21 -21.02
C THR A 160 -12.87 2.92 -20.40
N GLY A 161 -14.15 2.61 -20.64
CA GLY A 161 -14.78 1.36 -20.20
C GLY A 161 -14.54 0.19 -21.15
N GLU A 162 -14.68 0.40 -22.46
CA GLU A 162 -14.71 -0.69 -23.46
C GLU A 162 -13.41 -1.49 -23.59
N ARG A 163 -12.25 -0.84 -23.45
CA ARG A 163 -10.95 -1.53 -23.52
C ARG A 163 -10.69 -2.43 -22.32
N ASN A 164 -11.14 -2.01 -21.14
CA ASN A 164 -10.97 -2.78 -19.91
C ASN A 164 -11.76 -4.09 -19.97
N TYR A 165 -12.99 -4.08 -20.52
CA TYR A 165 -13.80 -5.30 -20.64
C TYR A 165 -13.15 -6.35 -21.54
N LEU A 166 -12.49 -5.91 -22.62
CA LEU A 166 -11.88 -6.80 -23.59
C LEU A 166 -10.62 -7.49 -23.01
N GLU A 167 -9.79 -6.72 -22.30
CA GLU A 167 -8.63 -7.26 -21.57
C GLU A 167 -9.04 -8.21 -20.43
N GLU A 168 -10.12 -7.87 -19.71
CA GLU A 168 -10.62 -8.68 -18.59
C GLU A 168 -11.23 -10.01 -19.08
N LEU A 169 -11.88 -10.02 -20.25
CA LEU A 169 -12.37 -11.24 -20.90
C LEU A 169 -11.23 -12.16 -21.39
N GLU A 170 -10.15 -11.59 -21.92
CA GLU A 170 -8.97 -12.35 -22.36
C GLU A 170 -8.24 -13.01 -21.18
N MET A 171 -8.16 -12.31 -20.05
CA MET A 171 -7.61 -12.85 -18.81
C MET A 171 -8.47 -14.00 -18.26
N LEU A 172 -9.80 -13.86 -18.27
CA LEU A 172 -10.71 -14.92 -17.83
C LEU A 172 -10.64 -16.17 -18.72
N ALA A 173 -10.51 -15.98 -20.04
CA ALA A 173 -10.34 -17.10 -20.97
C ALA A 173 -9.03 -17.85 -20.69
N SER A 174 -7.93 -17.11 -20.47
CA SER A 174 -6.63 -17.68 -20.12
C SER A 174 -6.66 -18.48 -18.81
N LEU A 175 -7.47 -18.06 -17.83
CA LEU A 175 -7.63 -18.76 -16.55
C LEU A 175 -8.47 -20.03 -16.68
N ARG A 176 -9.53 -20.00 -17.51
CA ARG A 176 -10.33 -21.19 -17.85
C ARG A 176 -9.50 -22.23 -18.59
N ASP A 177 -8.73 -21.81 -19.60
CA ASP A 177 -7.91 -22.74 -20.42
C ASP A 177 -6.78 -23.37 -19.60
N LYS A 178 -6.37 -22.75 -18.48
CA LYS A 178 -5.44 -23.31 -17.49
C LYS A 178 -6.12 -24.26 -16.48
N GLY A 179 -7.44 -24.44 -16.56
CA GLY A 179 -8.22 -25.23 -15.60
C GLY A 179 -8.32 -24.61 -14.20
N ILE A 180 -8.03 -23.31 -14.07
CA ILE A 180 -8.11 -22.57 -12.80
C ILE A 180 -9.54 -22.13 -12.51
N LEU A 181 -10.31 -21.84 -13.57
CA LEU A 181 -11.74 -21.53 -13.50
C LEU A 181 -12.55 -22.64 -14.14
N THR A 182 -13.69 -22.95 -13.53
CA THR A 182 -14.71 -23.80 -14.14
C THR A 182 -15.53 -23.03 -15.18
N ASP A 183 -16.18 -23.75 -16.11
CA ASP A 183 -17.01 -23.12 -17.16
C ASP A 183 -18.18 -22.29 -16.59
N GLU A 184 -18.73 -22.69 -15.44
CA GLU A 184 -19.77 -21.94 -14.73
C GLU A 184 -19.23 -20.60 -14.19
N GLU A 185 -18.07 -20.60 -13.55
CA GLU A 185 -17.47 -19.39 -12.99
C GLU A 185 -17.03 -18.39 -14.07
N PHE A 186 -16.51 -18.89 -15.19
CA PHE A 186 -16.19 -18.08 -16.35
C PHE A 186 -17.44 -17.37 -16.89
N THR A 187 -18.55 -18.08 -16.99
CA THR A 187 -19.81 -17.54 -17.53
C THR A 187 -20.39 -16.48 -16.59
N ALA A 188 -20.38 -16.71 -15.27
CA ALA A 188 -20.86 -15.75 -14.29
C ALA A 188 -20.07 -14.43 -14.33
N LYS A 189 -18.73 -14.50 -14.38
CA LYS A 189 -17.88 -13.30 -14.48
C LYS A 189 -18.02 -12.58 -15.82
N LYS A 190 -18.17 -13.32 -16.93
CA LYS A 190 -18.43 -12.74 -18.25
C LYS A 190 -19.73 -11.93 -18.27
N ILE A 191 -20.80 -12.44 -17.66
CA ILE A 191 -22.08 -11.73 -17.54
C ILE A 191 -21.92 -10.47 -16.68
N GLN A 192 -21.20 -10.56 -15.56
CA GLN A 192 -20.92 -9.42 -14.67
C GLN A 192 -20.16 -8.30 -15.38
N ILE A 193 -19.19 -8.65 -16.23
CA ILE A 193 -18.37 -7.70 -17.00
C ILE A 193 -19.20 -7.05 -18.12
N LEU A 194 -20.08 -7.82 -18.76
CA LEU A 194 -20.95 -7.34 -19.84
C LEU A 194 -22.23 -6.65 -19.34
N GLY A 195 -22.53 -6.73 -18.04
CA GLY A 195 -23.72 -6.15 -17.43
C GLY A 195 -25.03 -6.77 -17.91
N LEU A 196 -25.01 -8.07 -18.23
CA LEU A 196 -26.16 -8.82 -18.78
C LEU A 196 -26.99 -9.54 -17.69
#